data_AF-A0A3Q0SH86-F1
#
_entry.id   AF-A0A3Q0SH86-F1
#
_cell.length_a   1.000
_cell.length_b   1.000
_cell.length_c   1.000
_cell.angle_alpha   90.00
_cell.angle_beta   90.00
_cell.angle_gamma   90.00
#
_symmetry.space_group_name_H-M   'P 1'
#
loop_
_entity.id
_entity.type
_entity.pdbx_description
1 polymer ?
#
loop_
_entity_poly.entity_id
_entity_poly.type
_entity_poly.pdbx_seq_one_letter_code
_entity_poly.pdbx_strand_id
1 'polypeptide(L)'
;VPFLVKKSQLFHKLLSCTRITLLLFSLPHISAYSSMFPPLVCLFPGVKYLDLVSDFVSKHKHKCLSLKSPAGAILRIAGLEDTIYRGKHDEVNGWGKFYLPKIVNMKVIGVLEGTSCPCEQLVLMTCEDKKLYAYDGEELHLVAPGFERLHDKEIEYPASKSYYNGEAFKDMTEEDWKEVKRGAVGRKLEQEHQKLVKKKQGSILK
;
A
#
# COMPACT_ATOMS: atom_id res chain seq x y z
N VAL A 1 -15.62 45.48 2.41
CA VAL A 1 -16.90 45.01 1.82
C VAL A 1 -16.54 44.21 0.56
N PRO A 2 -16.83 42.90 0.35
CA PRO A 2 -17.66 41.96 1.10
C PRO A 2 -17.09 40.51 1.23
N PHE A 3 -15.77 40.26 1.16
CA PHE A 3 -15.25 38.88 1.06
C PHE A 3 -14.75 38.24 2.37
N LEU A 4 -14.34 39.06 3.36
CA LEU A 4 -13.77 38.56 4.63
C LEU A 4 -14.81 38.32 5.74
N VAL A 5 -16.07 38.76 5.57
CA VAL A 5 -17.15 38.53 6.55
C VAL A 5 -17.87 37.19 6.31
N LYS A 6 -17.74 36.57 5.12
CA LYS A 6 -18.40 35.29 4.80
C LYS A 6 -17.68 34.05 5.34
N LYS A 7 -16.38 34.10 5.66
CA LYS A 7 -15.66 32.95 6.23
C LYS A 7 -15.87 32.78 7.75
N SER A 8 -16.18 33.85 8.47
CA SER A 8 -16.47 33.81 9.91
C SER A 8 -17.85 33.22 10.24
N GLN A 9 -18.87 33.47 9.40
CA GLN A 9 -20.20 32.89 9.60
C GLN A 9 -20.32 31.41 9.22
N LEU A 10 -19.47 30.89 8.32
CA LEU A 10 -19.43 29.45 8.05
C LEU A 10 -18.75 28.66 9.19
N PHE A 11 -17.73 29.23 9.83
CA PHE A 11 -17.07 28.60 10.97
C PHE A 11 -17.97 28.55 12.21
N HIS A 12 -18.80 29.58 12.46
CA HIS A 12 -19.77 29.56 13.55
C HIS A 12 -21.02 28.68 13.28
N LYS A 13 -21.30 28.32 12.01
CA LYS A 13 -22.36 27.36 11.66
C LYS A 13 -21.90 25.90 11.66
N LEU A 14 -20.60 25.63 11.45
CA LEU A 14 -20.05 24.27 11.61
C LEU A 14 -19.82 23.89 13.08
N LEU A 15 -19.64 24.87 13.97
CA LEU A 15 -19.47 24.64 15.41
C LEU A 15 -20.79 24.49 16.20
N SER A 16 -21.96 24.68 15.58
CA SER A 16 -23.27 24.42 16.21
C SER A 16 -23.87 23.04 15.86
N CYS A 17 -23.12 22.17 15.18
CA CYS A 17 -23.54 20.79 14.94
C CYS A 17 -22.80 19.78 15.83
N THR A 18 -22.48 20.17 17.07
CA THR A 18 -22.11 19.28 18.18
C THR A 18 -23.32 18.50 18.75
N ARG A 19 -24.27 18.13 17.89
CA ARG A 19 -25.43 17.27 18.23
C ARG A 19 -25.66 16.09 17.30
N ILE A 20 -24.80 15.86 16.30
CA ILE A 20 -24.91 14.67 15.43
C ILE A 20 -24.01 13.50 15.90
N THR A 21 -23.27 13.66 17.01
CA THR A 21 -22.50 12.56 17.61
C THR A 21 -23.33 11.65 18.53
N LEU A 22 -24.62 11.93 18.76
CA LEU A 22 -25.45 11.16 19.71
C LEU A 22 -26.66 10.42 19.12
N LEU A 23 -26.92 10.48 17.81
CA LEU A 23 -28.09 9.83 17.18
C LEU A 23 -27.78 8.64 16.26
N LEU A 24 -26.54 8.12 16.27
CA LEU A 24 -26.22 6.86 15.59
C LEU A 24 -26.15 5.64 16.53
N PHE A 25 -26.45 5.80 17.82
CA PHE A 25 -26.44 4.70 18.80
C PHE A 25 -27.81 4.03 19.02
N SER A 26 -28.82 4.30 18.21
CA SER A 26 -30.18 3.78 18.40
C SER A 26 -30.74 3.08 17.15
N LEU A 27 -29.96 2.22 16.51
CA LEU A 27 -30.44 1.18 15.61
C LEU A 27 -29.66 -0.13 15.88
N PRO A 28 -30.31 -1.23 16.31
CA PRO A 28 -29.61 -2.42 16.78
C PRO A 28 -28.98 -3.30 15.67
N HIS A 29 -28.77 -2.78 14.46
CA HIS A 29 -28.25 -3.58 13.33
C HIS A 29 -27.01 -3.01 12.61
N ILE A 30 -26.43 -1.90 13.07
CA ILE A 30 -25.26 -1.25 12.40
C ILE A 30 -23.98 -1.27 13.28
N SER A 31 -23.97 -1.91 14.46
CA SER A 31 -22.88 -1.69 15.44
C SER A 31 -21.56 -2.45 15.18
N ALA A 32 -21.47 -3.32 14.18
CA ALA A 32 -20.25 -4.13 13.97
C ALA A 32 -19.26 -3.54 12.95
N TYR A 33 -19.70 -2.69 12.01
CA TYR A 33 -18.86 -2.30 10.86
C TYR A 33 -18.25 -0.90 10.99
N SER A 34 -18.92 0.02 11.69
CA SER A 34 -18.39 1.38 11.94
C SER A 34 -17.13 1.39 12.83
N SER A 35 -16.91 0.33 13.63
CA SER A 35 -15.74 0.17 14.49
C SER A 35 -14.52 -0.43 13.78
N MET A 36 -14.67 -0.91 12.54
CA MET A 36 -13.60 -1.58 11.81
C MET A 36 -12.62 -0.56 11.21
N PHE A 37 -13.11 0.54 10.64
CA PHE A 37 -12.25 1.54 10.00
C PHE A 37 -12.43 2.89 10.72
N PRO A 38 -11.50 3.29 11.61
CA PRO A 38 -11.61 4.61 12.24
C PRO A 38 -11.47 5.70 11.16
N PRO A 39 -12.46 6.60 10.99
CA PRO A 39 -12.41 7.66 9.97
C PRO A 39 -11.27 8.68 10.17
N LEU A 40 -10.51 8.57 11.26
CA LEU A 40 -9.37 9.46 11.58
C LEU A 40 -8.03 9.06 10.94
N VAL A 41 -7.92 7.89 10.32
CA VAL A 41 -6.64 7.40 9.77
C VAL A 41 -6.06 8.38 8.72
N CYS A 42 -6.91 9.15 8.03
CA CYS A 42 -6.52 10.11 7.00
C CYS A 42 -5.76 11.34 7.53
N LEU A 43 -5.77 11.66 8.84
CA LEU A 43 -5.22 12.91 9.38
C LEU A 43 -3.79 12.84 9.89
N PHE A 44 -3.18 11.65 9.97
CA PHE A 44 -1.87 11.49 10.60
C PHE A 44 -0.70 11.60 9.61
N PRO A 45 0.50 12.05 10.07
CA PRO A 45 1.75 11.93 9.29
C PRO A 45 2.05 10.49 8.86
N GLY A 46 2.76 10.30 7.75
CA GLY A 46 2.97 8.99 7.11
C GLY A 46 3.49 7.87 8.04
N VAL A 47 4.45 8.16 8.92
CA VAL A 47 4.98 7.15 9.86
C VAL A 47 3.92 6.72 10.87
N LYS A 48 3.23 7.68 11.51
CA LYS A 48 2.13 7.40 12.44
C LYS A 48 0.98 6.66 11.77
N TYR A 49 0.76 6.91 10.48
CA TYR A 49 -0.24 6.23 9.69
C TYR A 49 0.08 4.73 9.53
N LEU A 50 1.32 4.37 9.20
CA LEU A 50 1.70 2.95 9.04
C LEU A 50 1.63 2.17 10.36
N ASP A 51 1.92 2.81 11.48
CA ASP A 51 1.73 2.21 12.81
C ASP A 51 0.25 1.91 13.07
N LEU A 52 -0.64 2.87 12.78
CA LEU A 52 -2.10 2.67 12.90
C LEU A 52 -2.62 1.55 11.98
N VAL A 53 -2.07 1.42 10.77
CA VAL A 53 -2.42 0.32 9.86
C VAL A 53 -1.95 -1.01 10.45
N SER A 54 -0.76 -1.05 11.06
CA SER A 54 -0.23 -2.24 11.73
C SER A 54 -1.14 -2.68 12.89
N ASP A 55 -1.55 -1.73 13.72
CA ASP A 55 -2.49 -1.97 14.82
C ASP A 55 -3.85 -2.46 14.32
N PHE A 56 -4.36 -1.85 13.24
CA PHE A 56 -5.59 -2.25 12.60
C PHE A 56 -5.54 -3.70 12.11
N VAL A 57 -4.47 -4.08 11.38
CA VAL A 57 -4.27 -5.43 10.85
C VAL A 57 -4.16 -6.44 11.99
N SER A 58 -3.40 -6.11 13.04
CA SER A 58 -3.28 -6.96 14.23
C SER A 58 -4.63 -7.19 14.92
N LYS A 59 -5.40 -6.11 15.14
CA LYS A 59 -6.71 -6.16 15.80
C LYS A 59 -7.79 -6.89 15.00
N HIS A 60 -7.71 -6.84 13.67
CA HIS A 60 -8.73 -7.39 12.77
C HIS A 60 -8.25 -8.62 11.99
N LYS A 61 -7.14 -9.21 12.41
CA LYS A 61 -6.54 -10.38 11.77
C LYS A 61 -7.57 -11.50 11.55
N HIS A 62 -7.55 -12.10 10.36
CA HIS A 62 -8.46 -13.14 9.87
C HIS A 62 -9.92 -12.72 9.68
N LYS A 63 -10.29 -11.46 9.93
CA LYS A 63 -11.63 -10.98 9.55
C LYS A 63 -11.71 -10.86 8.02
N CYS A 64 -12.86 -11.25 7.49
CA CYS A 64 -13.17 -11.16 6.07
C CYS A 64 -14.15 -10.02 5.80
N LEU A 65 -13.90 -9.28 4.73
CA LEU A 65 -14.73 -8.20 4.24
C LEU A 65 -15.14 -8.50 2.81
N SER A 66 -16.41 -8.86 2.60
CA SER A 66 -16.98 -9.00 1.26
C SER A 66 -17.03 -7.64 0.57
N LEU A 67 -16.45 -7.54 -0.61
CA LEU A 67 -16.42 -6.34 -1.43
C LEU A 67 -17.68 -6.25 -2.29
N LYS A 68 -18.16 -5.03 -2.50
CA LYS A 68 -19.21 -4.72 -3.48
C LYS A 68 -18.62 -4.67 -4.90
N SER A 69 -17.39 -4.20 -5.01
CA SER A 69 -16.65 -4.11 -6.27
C SER A 69 -15.17 -4.47 -6.03
N PRO A 70 -14.60 -5.43 -6.79
CA PRO A 70 -15.28 -6.30 -7.76
C PRO A 70 -16.24 -7.29 -7.07
N ALA A 71 -17.30 -7.70 -7.77
CA ALA A 71 -18.32 -8.59 -7.22
C ALA A 71 -17.75 -9.98 -6.89
N GLY A 72 -18.08 -10.51 -5.72
CA GLY A 72 -17.59 -11.82 -5.26
C GLY A 72 -16.22 -11.78 -4.60
N ALA A 73 -15.51 -10.64 -4.66
CA ALA A 73 -14.22 -10.52 -4.01
C ALA A 73 -14.35 -10.39 -2.48
N ILE A 74 -13.40 -10.98 -1.77
CA ILE A 74 -13.33 -10.98 -0.31
C ILE A 74 -11.93 -10.50 0.08
N LEU A 75 -11.87 -9.43 0.87
CA LEU A 75 -10.64 -9.03 1.54
C LEU A 75 -10.52 -9.76 2.87
N ARG A 76 -9.54 -10.65 3.00
CA ARG A 76 -9.16 -11.24 4.28
C ARG A 76 -8.02 -10.44 4.90
N ILE A 77 -8.26 -9.84 6.06
CA ILE A 77 -7.25 -9.08 6.80
C ILE A 77 -6.16 -10.05 7.29
N ALA A 78 -4.93 -9.77 6.89
CA ALA A 78 -3.77 -10.64 7.09
C ALA A 78 -2.50 -9.80 7.10
N GLY A 79 -1.60 -10.05 8.06
CA GLY A 79 -0.26 -9.49 8.01
C GLY A 79 0.61 -10.26 7.02
N LEU A 80 1.84 -9.78 6.77
CA LEU A 80 2.81 -10.45 5.90
C LEU A 80 2.98 -11.95 6.24
N GLU A 81 3.07 -12.25 7.54
CA GLU A 81 3.22 -13.62 8.02
C GLU A 81 2.04 -14.53 7.70
N ASP A 82 0.88 -13.99 7.32
CA ASP A 82 -0.32 -14.77 6.98
C ASP A 82 -0.58 -14.81 5.46
N THR A 83 0.46 -14.53 4.66
CA THR A 83 0.47 -14.60 3.20
C THR A 83 1.45 -15.67 2.69
N ILE A 84 1.44 -15.95 1.39
CA ILE A 84 2.47 -16.78 0.72
C ILE A 84 3.89 -16.16 0.80
N TYR A 85 3.99 -14.89 1.18
CA TYR A 85 5.24 -14.15 1.35
C TYR A 85 5.77 -14.19 2.81
N ARG A 86 5.27 -15.13 3.63
CA ARG A 86 5.75 -15.34 5.01
C ARG A 86 7.28 -15.41 5.07
N GLY A 87 7.89 -14.62 5.96
CA GLY A 87 9.34 -14.55 6.13
C GLY A 87 10.09 -13.84 5.00
N LYS A 88 9.41 -13.40 3.94
CA LYS A 88 10.02 -12.71 2.79
C LYS A 88 9.97 -11.19 2.92
N HIS A 89 10.47 -10.69 4.05
CA HIS A 89 10.50 -9.24 4.32
C HIS A 89 11.25 -8.44 3.24
N ASP A 90 12.29 -9.02 2.63
CA ASP A 90 13.05 -8.39 1.57
C ASP A 90 12.24 -8.21 0.27
N GLU A 91 11.31 -9.11 -0.03
CA GLU A 91 10.41 -8.96 -1.19
C GLU A 91 9.48 -7.76 -0.99
N VAL A 92 8.85 -7.63 0.20
CA VAL A 92 7.98 -6.49 0.53
C VAL A 92 8.75 -5.16 0.53
N ASN A 93 9.97 -5.18 1.07
CA ASN A 93 10.88 -4.04 1.01
C ASN A 93 11.26 -3.68 -0.44
N GLY A 94 11.39 -4.69 -1.31
CA GLY A 94 11.59 -4.53 -2.74
C GLY A 94 10.42 -3.82 -3.42
N TRP A 95 9.18 -4.20 -3.10
CA TRP A 95 7.98 -3.53 -3.65
C TRP A 95 7.97 -2.04 -3.36
N GLY A 96 8.36 -1.63 -2.15
CA GLY A 96 8.48 -0.23 -1.76
C GLY A 96 9.60 0.55 -2.45
N LYS A 97 10.61 -0.14 -3.02
CA LYS A 97 11.79 0.48 -3.62
C LYS A 97 11.79 0.51 -5.14
N PHE A 98 11.19 -0.48 -5.77
CA PHE A 98 11.40 -0.74 -7.20
C PHE A 98 10.17 -0.50 -8.07
N TYR A 99 8.97 -0.48 -7.48
CA TYR A 99 7.72 -0.35 -8.22
C TYR A 99 7.21 1.10 -8.23
N LEU A 100 7.34 1.83 -7.12
CA LEU A 100 6.87 3.21 -7.06
C LEU A 100 7.99 4.21 -7.40
N PRO A 101 7.65 5.39 -7.96
CA PRO A 101 8.65 6.42 -8.28
C PRO A 101 9.44 6.97 -7.07
N LYS A 102 8.96 6.71 -5.86
CA LYS A 102 9.63 7.09 -4.61
C LYS A 102 9.78 5.84 -3.76
N ILE A 103 10.91 5.78 -3.04
CA ILE A 103 11.12 4.75 -2.02
C ILE A 103 10.12 5.00 -0.90
N VAL A 104 9.33 3.97 -0.59
CA VAL A 104 8.30 3.98 0.45
C VAL A 104 8.38 2.72 1.30
N ASN A 105 7.77 2.74 2.48
CA ASN A 105 7.60 1.54 3.28
C ASN A 105 6.22 0.94 3.05
N MET A 106 6.19 -0.23 2.41
CA MET A 106 4.95 -0.96 2.18
C MET A 106 4.50 -1.70 3.45
N LYS A 107 3.20 -1.63 3.75
CA LYS A 107 2.54 -2.37 4.82
C LYS A 107 1.41 -3.22 4.27
N VAL A 108 1.52 -4.53 4.48
CA VAL A 108 0.48 -5.50 4.11
C VAL A 108 -0.75 -5.31 4.99
N ILE A 109 -1.92 -5.26 4.34
CA ILE A 109 -3.24 -5.15 4.98
C ILE A 109 -3.95 -6.50 4.96
N GLY A 110 -3.83 -7.23 3.86
CA GLY A 110 -4.52 -8.50 3.68
C GLY A 110 -4.34 -9.11 2.30
N VAL A 111 -5.15 -10.14 2.04
CA VAL A 111 -5.20 -10.85 0.76
C VAL A 111 -6.59 -10.70 0.18
N LEU A 112 -6.67 -10.44 -1.11
CA LEU A 112 -7.89 -10.44 -1.89
C LEU A 112 -8.12 -11.83 -2.49
N GLU A 113 -9.28 -12.40 -2.21
CA GLU A 113 -9.74 -13.70 -2.70
C GLU A 113 -10.97 -13.49 -3.59
N GLY A 114 -11.23 -14.42 -4.51
CA GLY A 114 -12.40 -14.33 -5.40
C GLY A 114 -12.29 -13.25 -6.48
N THR A 115 -11.08 -12.77 -6.78
CA THR A 115 -10.80 -11.90 -7.92
C THR A 115 -10.43 -12.73 -9.15
N SER A 116 -10.42 -12.11 -10.33
CA SER A 116 -9.95 -12.73 -11.58
C SER A 116 -8.41 -12.79 -11.69
N CYS A 117 -7.67 -12.65 -10.58
CA CYS A 117 -6.20 -12.71 -10.63
C CYS A 117 -5.77 -14.12 -11.05
N PRO A 118 -4.84 -14.28 -12.01
CA PRO A 118 -4.24 -15.58 -12.32
C PRO A 118 -3.28 -16.07 -11.21
N CYS A 119 -2.94 -15.20 -10.27
CA CYS A 119 -2.01 -15.43 -9.19
C CYS A 119 -2.62 -16.18 -7.98
N GLU A 120 -1.78 -16.86 -7.20
CA GLU A 120 -2.23 -17.57 -5.99
C GLU A 120 -2.80 -16.63 -4.92
N GLN A 121 -2.19 -15.45 -4.71
CA GLN A 121 -2.65 -14.44 -3.76
C GLN A 121 -2.43 -13.02 -4.27
N LEU A 122 -3.51 -12.25 -4.35
CA LEU A 122 -3.46 -10.81 -4.60
C LEU A 122 -3.29 -10.07 -3.26
N VAL A 123 -2.09 -9.54 -3.00
CA VAL A 123 -1.74 -8.94 -1.70
C VAL A 123 -2.10 -7.47 -1.66
N LEU A 124 -3.01 -7.08 -0.77
CA LEU A 124 -3.38 -5.69 -0.54
C LEU A 124 -2.43 -5.04 0.47
N MET A 125 -1.90 -3.87 0.11
CA MET A 125 -0.96 -3.10 0.92
C MET A 125 -1.19 -1.59 0.80
N THR A 126 -0.48 -0.84 1.64
CA THR A 126 -0.45 0.62 1.61
C THR A 126 0.95 1.12 1.95
N CYS A 127 1.20 2.40 1.75
CA CYS A 127 2.43 3.07 2.18
C CYS A 127 2.12 4.46 2.75
N GLU A 128 3.14 5.28 3.01
CA GLU A 128 3.00 6.59 3.64
C GLU A 128 2.08 7.57 2.89
N ASP A 129 1.85 7.33 1.59
CA ASP A 129 0.96 8.14 0.76
C ASP A 129 -0.54 7.80 0.94
N LYS A 130 -0.84 6.80 1.78
CA LYS A 130 -2.16 6.33 2.19
C LYS A 130 -3.01 5.71 1.08
N LYS A 131 -2.46 5.54 -0.13
CA LYS A 131 -3.14 4.84 -1.21
C LYS A 131 -3.11 3.34 -0.98
N LEU A 132 -3.98 2.63 -1.67
CA LEU A 132 -4.07 1.18 -1.60
C LEU A 132 -3.54 0.57 -2.88
N TYR A 133 -2.66 -0.40 -2.70
CA TYR A 133 -1.99 -1.11 -3.76
C TYR A 133 -2.26 -2.60 -3.65
N ALA A 134 -2.46 -3.28 -4.78
CA ALA A 134 -2.58 -4.73 -4.83
C ALA A 134 -1.43 -5.31 -5.66
N TYR A 135 -0.70 -6.27 -5.10
CA TYR A 135 0.39 -6.95 -5.79
C TYR A 135 -0.08 -8.33 -6.26
N ASP A 136 0.02 -8.58 -7.56
CA ASP A 136 -0.46 -9.80 -8.21
C ASP A 136 0.64 -10.84 -8.48
N GLY A 137 1.84 -10.63 -7.93
CA GLY A 137 3.00 -11.49 -8.19
C GLY A 137 3.93 -10.95 -9.28
N GLU A 138 3.49 -10.00 -10.10
CA GLU A 138 4.31 -9.39 -11.15
C GLU A 138 4.29 -7.86 -11.06
N GLU A 139 3.08 -7.28 -11.01
CA GLU A 139 2.81 -5.85 -11.03
C GLU A 139 2.18 -5.35 -9.71
N LEU A 140 2.40 -4.07 -9.43
CA LEU A 140 1.76 -3.37 -8.33
C LEU A 140 0.64 -2.47 -8.86
N HIS A 141 -0.60 -2.77 -8.50
CA HIS A 141 -1.80 -2.11 -8.99
C HIS A 141 -2.29 -1.05 -8.02
N LEU A 142 -2.55 0.18 -8.47
CA LEU A 142 -3.21 1.20 -7.65
C LEU A 142 -4.72 0.94 -7.64
N VAL A 143 -5.22 0.28 -6.59
CA VAL A 143 -6.62 -0.19 -6.53
C VAL A 143 -7.56 0.76 -5.80
N ALA A 144 -7.03 1.70 -5.03
CA ALA A 144 -7.84 2.79 -4.47
C ALA A 144 -6.99 3.99 -4.02
N PRO A 145 -7.55 5.21 -4.04
CA PRO A 145 -6.88 6.41 -3.55
C PRO A 145 -6.71 6.43 -2.01
N GLY A 146 -7.38 5.55 -1.27
CA GLY A 146 -7.16 5.39 0.16
C GLY A 146 -8.17 4.49 0.88
N PHE A 147 -7.98 4.35 2.18
CA PHE A 147 -8.75 3.45 3.07
C PHE A 147 -10.26 3.72 3.11
N GLU A 148 -10.71 4.94 2.81
CA GLU A 148 -12.13 5.27 2.77
C GLU A 148 -12.89 4.38 1.76
N ARG A 149 -12.26 4.04 0.64
CA ARG A 149 -12.85 3.12 -0.35
C ARG A 149 -13.05 1.70 0.19
N LEU A 150 -12.19 1.24 1.11
CA LEU A 150 -12.40 -0.05 1.80
C LEU A 150 -13.61 -0.02 2.72
N HIS A 151 -13.92 1.13 3.35
CA HIS A 151 -15.15 1.28 4.11
C HIS A 151 -16.38 1.15 3.20
N ASP A 152 -16.32 1.71 2.01
CA ASP A 152 -17.38 1.58 1.00
C ASP A 152 -17.43 0.19 0.36
N LYS A 153 -16.44 -0.66 0.69
CA LYS A 153 -16.23 -2.02 0.20
C LYS A 153 -15.95 -2.06 -1.30
N GLU A 154 -15.22 -1.06 -1.79
CA GLU A 154 -14.92 -0.86 -3.20
C GLU A 154 -13.41 -0.76 -3.42
N ILE A 155 -12.91 -1.56 -4.35
CA ILE A 155 -11.59 -1.40 -4.94
C ILE A 155 -11.71 -1.51 -6.46
N GLU A 156 -10.75 -0.95 -7.17
CA GLU A 156 -10.62 -1.04 -8.62
C GLU A 156 -9.65 -2.17 -8.97
N TYR A 157 -10.18 -3.33 -9.35
CA TYR A 157 -9.36 -4.44 -9.85
C TYR A 157 -10.11 -5.17 -10.98
N PRO A 158 -9.52 -5.34 -12.18
CA PRO A 158 -8.21 -4.85 -12.60
C PRO A 158 -8.08 -3.32 -12.52
N ALA A 159 -6.91 -2.82 -12.12
CA ALA A 159 -6.70 -1.39 -11.93
C ALA A 159 -6.40 -0.69 -13.27
N SER A 160 -6.87 0.54 -13.43
CA SER A 160 -6.49 1.40 -14.57
C SER A 160 -5.01 1.83 -14.54
N LYS A 161 -4.36 1.73 -13.37
CA LYS A 161 -2.95 2.09 -13.19
C LYS A 161 -2.20 0.98 -12.45
N SER A 162 -1.19 0.45 -13.11
CA SER A 162 -0.23 -0.49 -12.53
C SER A 162 1.21 0.05 -12.65
N TYR A 163 2.12 -0.59 -11.94
CA TYR A 163 3.54 -0.31 -11.94
C TYR A 163 4.29 -1.63 -12.07
N TYR A 164 5.29 -1.69 -12.95
CA TYR A 164 6.12 -2.88 -13.13
C TYR A 164 7.41 -2.80 -12.30
N ASN A 165 8.11 -3.93 -12.15
CA ASN A 165 9.37 -3.96 -11.43
C ASN A 165 10.46 -3.15 -12.17
N GLY A 166 10.98 -2.11 -11.53
CA GLY A 166 11.98 -1.21 -12.12
C GLY A 166 11.41 0.11 -12.63
N GLU A 167 10.08 0.30 -12.54
CA GLU A 167 9.41 1.56 -12.84
C GLU A 167 10.02 2.75 -12.08
N ALA A 168 10.56 2.53 -10.88
CA ALA A 168 11.27 3.54 -10.10
C ALA A 168 12.47 4.17 -10.86
N PHE A 169 13.00 3.48 -11.87
CA PHE A 169 14.17 3.88 -12.63
C PHE A 169 13.87 4.30 -14.07
N LYS A 170 12.59 4.38 -14.46
CA LYS A 170 12.21 4.67 -15.85
C LYS A 170 12.75 6.00 -16.38
N ASP A 171 12.94 6.97 -15.48
CA ASP A 171 13.41 8.32 -15.80
C ASP A 171 14.92 8.50 -15.54
N MET A 172 15.64 7.42 -15.21
CA MET A 172 17.09 7.46 -14.96
C MET A 172 17.87 7.70 -16.26
N THR A 173 18.76 8.69 -16.25
CA THR A 173 19.66 8.98 -17.37
C THR A 173 20.94 8.16 -17.33
N GLU A 174 21.68 8.11 -18.44
CA GLU A 174 23.00 7.46 -18.48
C GLU A 174 23.99 8.11 -17.49
N GLU A 175 23.87 9.42 -17.29
CA GLU A 175 24.65 10.18 -16.31
C GLU A 175 24.35 9.71 -14.89
N ASP A 176 23.06 9.58 -14.53
CA ASP A 176 22.65 9.07 -13.22
C ASP A 176 23.18 7.64 -13.00
N TRP A 177 23.11 6.78 -14.01
CA TRP A 177 23.66 5.43 -13.94
C TRP A 177 25.19 5.41 -13.79
N LYS A 178 25.92 6.33 -14.43
CA LYS A 178 27.37 6.49 -14.24
C LYS A 178 27.70 6.88 -12.80
N GLU A 179 26.91 7.74 -12.18
CA GLU A 179 27.09 8.12 -10.79
C GLU A 179 26.84 6.93 -9.84
N VAL A 180 25.75 6.17 -10.05
CA VAL A 180 25.46 4.95 -9.29
C VAL A 180 26.59 3.93 -9.41
N LYS A 181 27.12 3.71 -10.62
CA LYS A 181 28.25 2.80 -10.88
C LYS A 181 29.53 3.23 -10.16
N ARG A 182 29.81 4.54 -10.08
CA ARG A 182 30.97 5.10 -9.38
C ARG A 182 30.83 5.03 -7.85
N GLY A 183 29.60 4.93 -7.34
CA GLY A 183 29.29 4.81 -5.93
C GLY A 183 29.87 3.56 -5.26
N ALA A 184 29.80 3.50 -3.92
CA ALA A 184 30.29 2.38 -3.15
C ALA A 184 29.62 1.05 -3.53
N VAL A 185 28.29 1.06 -3.73
CA VAL A 185 27.51 -0.11 -4.14
C VAL A 185 27.91 -0.55 -5.55
N GLY A 186 27.95 0.38 -6.52
CA GLY A 186 28.34 0.08 -7.89
C GLY A 186 29.74 -0.54 -8.00
N ARG A 187 30.73 0.02 -7.29
CA ARG A 187 32.09 -0.54 -7.24
C ARG A 187 32.14 -1.93 -6.61
N LYS A 188 31.36 -2.18 -5.56
CA LYS A 188 31.29 -3.51 -4.93
C LYS A 188 30.68 -4.53 -5.88
N LEU A 189 29.59 -4.19 -6.56
CA LEU A 189 28.94 -5.06 -7.55
C LEU A 189 29.89 -5.40 -8.71
N GLU A 190 30.65 -4.43 -9.22
CA GLU A 190 31.66 -4.65 -10.26
C GLU A 190 32.75 -5.63 -9.79
N GLN A 191 33.25 -5.47 -8.57
CA GLN A 191 34.23 -6.39 -7.99
C GLN A 191 33.68 -7.81 -7.83
N GLU A 192 32.43 -7.96 -7.40
CA GLU A 192 31.75 -9.25 -7.28
C GLU A 192 31.54 -9.91 -8.65
N HIS A 193 31.12 -9.13 -9.65
CA HIS A 193 30.99 -9.59 -11.02
C HIS A 193 32.33 -10.13 -11.56
N GLN A 194 33.41 -9.38 -11.41
CA GLN A 194 34.75 -9.80 -11.84
C GLN A 194 35.22 -11.09 -11.15
N LYS A 195 34.93 -11.24 -9.85
CA LYS A 195 35.24 -12.48 -9.10
C LYS A 195 34.47 -13.67 -9.66
N LEU A 196 33.18 -13.50 -9.95
CA LEU A 196 32.33 -14.56 -10.52
C LEU A 196 32.80 -14.97 -11.93
N VAL A 197 33.14 -14.01 -12.79
CA VAL A 197 33.65 -14.27 -14.14
C VAL A 197 34.96 -15.07 -14.09
N LYS A 198 35.93 -14.64 -13.28
CA LYS A 198 37.21 -15.35 -13.13
C LYS A 198 37.03 -16.78 -12.60
N LYS A 199 36.14 -16.97 -11.62
CA LYS A 199 35.82 -18.30 -11.08
C LYS A 199 35.25 -19.23 -12.16
N LYS A 200 34.31 -18.74 -12.99
CA LYS A 200 33.70 -19.54 -14.07
C LYS A 200 34.65 -19.82 -15.22
N GLN A 201 35.48 -18.85 -15.62
CA GLN A 201 36.50 -19.08 -16.66
C GLN A 201 37.49 -20.17 -16.23
N GLY A 202 37.93 -20.17 -14.97
CA GLY A 202 38.82 -21.21 -14.44
C GLY A 202 38.19 -22.60 -14.32
N SER A 203 36.85 -22.72 -14.32
CA SER A 203 36.15 -24.01 -14.33
C SER A 203 35.82 -24.52 -15.74
N ILE A 204 35.80 -23.65 -16.75
CA ILE A 204 35.54 -24.02 -18.15
C ILE A 204 36.85 -24.39 -18.87
N LEU A 205 37.99 -23.86 -18.42
CA LEU A 205 39.33 -24.11 -18.98
C LEU A 205 40.09 -25.27 -18.31
N LYS A 206 39.38 -26.16 -17.58
CA LYS A 206 39.91 -27.40 -17.00
C LYS A 206 39.22 -28.60 -17.64
#